data_AF-A0A645HDA3-F1
#
_entry.id   AF-A0A645HDA3-F1
#
_cell.length_a   1.000
_cell.length_b   1.000
_cell.length_c   1.000
_cell.angle_alpha   90.00
_cell.angle_beta   90.00
_cell.angle_gamma   90.00
#
_symmetry.space_group_name_H-M   'P 1'
#
loop_
_entity.id
_entity.type
_entity.pdbx_description
1 polymer ?
#
loop_
_entity_poly.entity_id
_entity_poly.type
_entity_poly.pdbx_seq_one_letter_code
_entity_poly.pdbx_strand_id
1 'polypeptide(L)' 'MTNMVDDNSPLLDIRNLSVRFNTDSGVVEAVNNLNLFLRK' A
#
# COMPACT_ATOMS: atom_id res chain seq x y z
N MET A 1 -21.84 26.96 -0.40
CA MET A 1 -22.03 25.52 -0.15
C MET A 1 -20.65 24.93 0.07
N THR A 2 -20.31 24.64 1.31
CA THR A 2 -18.99 24.11 1.71
C THR A 2 -18.86 22.66 1.23
N ASN A 3 -17.82 22.35 0.47
CA ASN A 3 -17.46 20.97 0.12
C ASN A 3 -17.25 20.19 1.42
N MET A 4 -18.21 19.36 1.81
CA MET A 4 -17.98 18.27 2.76
C MET A 4 -17.08 17.28 2.05
N VAL A 5 -15.78 17.31 2.38
CA VAL A 5 -14.86 16.24 2.03
C VAL A 5 -15.40 14.99 2.72
N ASP A 6 -15.82 13.99 1.94
CA ASP A 6 -16.33 12.72 2.46
C ASP A 6 -15.26 12.06 3.33
N ASP A 7 -15.50 12.08 4.65
CA ASP A 7 -14.59 11.60 5.68
C ASP A 7 -14.47 10.07 5.69
N ASN A 8 -15.26 9.38 4.85
CA ASN A 8 -15.18 7.93 4.65
C ASN A 8 -14.20 7.49 3.57
N SER A 9 -13.55 8.44 2.88
CA SER A 9 -12.55 8.13 1.86
C SER A 9 -11.32 7.48 2.51
N PRO A 10 -10.81 6.36 1.95
CA PRO A 10 -9.64 5.69 2.52
C PRO A 10 -8.42 6.60 2.49
N LEU A 11 -7.67 6.62 3.59
CA LEU A 11 -6.37 7.30 3.65
C LEU A 11 -5.32 6.56 2.83
N LEU A 12 -5.40 5.23 2.81
CA LEU A 12 -4.49 4.38 2.05
C LEU A 12 -5.19 3.06 1.71
N ASP A 13 -5.08 2.63 0.46
CA ASP A 13 -5.52 1.32 -0.01
C ASP A 13 -4.40 0.73 -0.86
N ILE A 14 -3.62 -0.17 -0.26
CA ILE A 14 -2.57 -0.94 -0.93
C ILE A 14 -3.14 -2.32 -1.21
N ARG A 15 -3.04 -2.76 -2.47
CA ARG A 15 -3.47 -4.09 -2.91
C ARG A 15 -2.33 -4.81 -3.59
N ASN A 16 -2.05 -6.03 -3.14
CA ASN A 16 -1.06 -6.93 -3.71
C ASN A 16 0.32 -6.30 -3.93
N LEU A 17 0.79 -5.48 -2.98
CA LEU A 17 2.12 -4.91 -3.07
C LEU A 17 3.16 -5.99 -2.81
N SER A 18 4.04 -6.20 -3.78
CA SER A 18 5.27 -6.96 -3.61
C SER A 18 6.46 -6.09 -3.97
N VAL A 19 7.49 -6.12 -3.11
CA VAL A 19 8.74 -5.40 -3.31
C VAL A 19 9.86 -6.41 -3.28
N ARG A 20 10.66 -6.41 -4.34
CA ARG A 20 11.79 -7.35 -4.50
C ARG A 20 13.04 -6.57 -4.83
N PHE A 21 14.16 -7.01 -4.26
CA PHE A 21 15.47 -6.51 -4.54
C PHE A 21 16.28 -7.60 -5.24
N ASN A 22 16.78 -7.30 -6.44
CA ASN A 22 17.77 -8.13 -7.10
C ASN A 22 19.14 -7.75 -6.55
N THR A 23 19.83 -8.71 -5.97
CA THR A 23 21.18 -8.54 -5.41
C THR A 23 22.14 -9.51 -6.10
N ASP A 24 23.44 -9.27 -5.96
CA ASP A 24 24.47 -10.16 -6.49
C ASP A 24 24.37 -11.59 -5.90
N SER A 25 23.79 -11.71 -4.71
CA SER A 25 23.59 -12.98 -4.00
C SER A 25 22.22 -13.62 -4.25
N GLY A 26 21.36 -13.01 -5.09
CA GLY A 26 20.02 -13.51 -5.41
C GLY A 26 18.90 -12.50 -5.19
N VAL A 27 17.66 -12.99 -5.21
CA VAL A 27 16.45 -12.17 -5.05
C VAL A 27 16.01 -12.16 -3.60
N VAL A 28 15.79 -10.97 -3.04
CA VAL A 28 15.22 -10.77 -1.70
C VAL A 28 13.81 -10.20 -1.84
N GLU A 29 12.82 -10.89 -1.29
CA GLU A 29 11.44 -10.41 -1.22
C GLU A 29 11.24 -9.62 0.08
N ALA A 30 11.33 -8.29 0.00
CA ALA A 30 11.18 -7.42 1.17
C ALA A 30 9.73 -7.18 1.57
N VAL A 31 8.82 -7.23 0.59
CA VAL A 31 7.38 -7.23 0.82
C VAL A 31 6.78 -8.27 -0.10
N ASN A 32 5.95 -9.16 0.44
CA ASN A 32 5.31 -10.21 -0.33
C ASN A 32 3.79 -10.12 -0.18
N ASN A 33 3.09 -9.74 -1.26
CA ASN A 33 1.63 -9.69 -1.36
C ASN A 33 0.93 -8.92 -0.23
N LEU A 34 1.46 -7.75 0.13
CA LEU A 34 0.86 -6.89 1.14
C LEU A 34 -0.47 -6.30 0.64
N ASN A 35 -1.50 -6.49 1.46
CA ASN A 35 -2.76 -5.77 1.37
C ASN A 35 -2.93 -4.94 2.64
N LEU A 36 -3.13 -3.63 2.50
CA LEU A 36 -3.25 -2.70 3.63
C LEU A 36 -4.36 -1.71 3.32
N PHE A 37 -5.23 -1.48 4.29
CA PHE A 37 -6.31 -0.52 4.18
C PHE A 37 -6.36 0.35 5.43
N LEU A 38 -6.27 1.67 5.25
CA LEU A 38 -6.25 2.66 6.32
C LEU A 38 -7.38 3.67 6.12
N ARG A 39 -8.09 3.98 7.21
CA ARG A 39 -9.10 5.05 7.31
C ARG A 39 -8.64 6.07 8.35
N LYS A 40 -9.23 7.27 8.31
CA LYS A 40 -9.10 8.28 9.37
C LYS A 40 -9.62 7.77 10.71
#